data_AF-A0A1F5G407-F1
#
_entry.id   AF-A0A1F5G407-F1
#
_cell.length_a   1.000
_cell.length_b   1.000
_cell.length_c   1.000
_cell.angle_alpha   90.00
_cell.angle_beta   90.00
_cell.angle_gamma   90.00
#
_symmetry.space_group_name_H-M   'P 1'
#
loop_
_entity.id
_entity.type
_entity.pdbx_description
1 polymer ?
#
loop_
_entity_poly.entity_id
_entity_poly.type
_entity_poly.pdbx_seq_one_letter_code
_entity_poly.pdbx_strand_id
1 'polypeptide(L)'
;MKYALYLSLDNPQMPTFHKQEFHIDHRSGRILSKEEMDAKHQAALEAKKIISWKSTDRIFVPRTKNYFTKVALYALISILAAIAFGEFFLVGVIIALVFVVYVLATAEPGLIEHKITSMGILSGGRPFLWEELDSFWFNKKGEERLLIVQTKLHFPTRLIIILTTVSERTLLDLLEKHLHFHSAPVHTLMDKWAGKLQSKISLD
;
A
#
# COMPACT_ATOMS: atom_id res chain seq x y z
N MET A 1 -45.34 -1.54 -43.98
CA MET A 1 -46.35 -2.10 -43.05
C MET A 1 -45.92 -3.52 -42.70
N LYS A 2 -45.38 -3.71 -41.49
CA LYS A 2 -45.96 -4.51 -40.37
C LYS A 2 -45.92 -6.03 -40.63
N TYR A 3 -44.90 -6.71 -40.11
CA TYR A 3 -44.85 -7.41 -38.79
C TYR A 3 -45.85 -8.58 -38.68
N ALA A 4 -45.33 -9.81 -38.77
CA ALA A 4 -45.75 -10.92 -37.90
C ALA A 4 -44.73 -12.09 -37.99
N LEU A 5 -44.33 -12.57 -36.81
CA LEU A 5 -43.80 -13.90 -36.48
C LEU A 5 -42.33 -14.22 -36.80
N TYR A 6 -41.50 -14.26 -35.75
CA TYR A 6 -40.74 -15.42 -35.22
C TYR A 6 -40.03 -14.92 -33.93
N LEU A 7 -40.61 -15.16 -32.76
CA LEU A 7 -40.24 -16.22 -31.81
C LEU A 7 -38.82 -16.11 -31.23
N SER A 8 -38.79 -15.65 -29.97
CA SER A 8 -38.04 -16.23 -28.85
C SER A 8 -36.54 -16.47 -29.03
N LEU A 9 -35.75 -15.50 -28.57
CA LEU A 9 -34.43 -15.79 -27.99
C LEU A 9 -34.39 -15.24 -26.57
N ASP A 10 -34.50 -16.18 -25.65
CA ASP A 10 -33.98 -16.24 -24.29
C ASP A 10 -33.12 -15.02 -23.88
N ASN A 11 -33.69 -14.16 -23.04
CA ASN A 11 -32.97 -13.09 -22.38
C ASN A 11 -32.50 -13.61 -21.02
N PRO A 12 -31.21 -13.98 -20.84
CA PRO A 12 -30.74 -14.34 -19.52
C PRO A 12 -30.79 -13.08 -18.65
N GLN A 13 -31.70 -13.10 -17.67
CA GLN A 13 -31.72 -12.11 -16.59
C GLN A 13 -30.31 -12.01 -16.00
N MET A 14 -29.61 -10.92 -16.31
CA MET A 14 -28.38 -10.62 -15.59
C MET A 14 -28.77 -10.37 -14.13
N PRO A 15 -28.14 -11.05 -13.15
CA PRO A 15 -28.33 -10.66 -11.76
C PRO A 15 -27.84 -9.22 -11.61
N THR A 16 -28.77 -8.30 -11.38
CA THR A 16 -28.45 -6.95 -10.93
C THR A 16 -27.76 -7.07 -9.58
N PHE A 17 -26.44 -6.91 -9.58
CA PHE A 17 -25.66 -6.73 -8.37
C PHE A 17 -26.07 -5.38 -7.76
N HIS A 18 -27.09 -5.39 -6.91
CA HIS A 18 -27.23 -4.36 -5.90
C HIS A 18 -25.99 -4.44 -5.02
N LYS A 19 -25.02 -3.56 -5.28
CA LYS A 19 -23.88 -3.32 -4.40
C LYS A 19 -24.49 -3.01 -3.03
N GLN A 20 -24.41 -3.94 -2.08
CA GLN A 20 -24.82 -3.65 -0.71
C GLN A 20 -23.85 -2.60 -0.17
N GLU A 21 -24.27 -1.33 -0.22
CA GLU A 21 -23.48 -0.14 0.17
C GLU A 21 -23.43 0.08 1.69
N PHE A 22 -23.61 -0.98 2.47
CA PHE A 22 -23.76 -0.87 3.92
C PHE A 22 -22.56 -1.49 4.63
N HIS A 23 -21.75 -0.63 5.24
CA HIS A 23 -20.67 -1.04 6.13
C HIS A 23 -21.22 -1.24 7.55
N ILE A 24 -20.90 -2.39 8.14
CA ILE A 24 -21.39 -2.79 9.47
C ILE A 24 -20.45 -2.19 10.53
N ASP A 25 -20.96 -1.23 11.30
CA ASP A 25 -20.31 -0.82 12.55
C ASP A 25 -20.59 -1.88 13.63
N HIS A 26 -19.59 -2.69 13.92
CA HIS A 26 -19.66 -3.76 14.92
C HIS A 26 -19.78 -3.25 16.37
N ARG A 27 -19.64 -1.94 16.63
CA ARG A 27 -19.73 -1.35 17.96
C ARG A 27 -21.13 -0.82 18.28
N SER A 28 -21.84 -0.27 17.29
CA SER A 28 -23.19 0.29 17.47
C SER A 28 -24.32 -0.60 16.94
N GLY A 29 -24.03 -1.61 16.12
CA GLY A 29 -25.07 -2.40 15.43
C GLY A 29 -25.94 -1.56 14.47
N ARG A 30 -25.49 -0.34 14.13
CA ARG A 30 -26.16 0.58 13.22
C ARG A 30 -25.50 0.52 11.85
N ILE A 31 -26.34 0.49 10.84
CA ILE A 31 -25.94 0.61 9.44
C ILE A 31 -25.69 2.10 9.18
N LEU A 32 -24.42 2.50 9.08
CA LEU A 32 -24.08 3.88 8.70
C LEU A 32 -24.29 4.02 7.19
N SER A 33 -25.12 4.99 6.80
CA SER A 33 -25.26 5.34 5.39
C SER A 33 -23.95 5.94 4.88
N LYS A 34 -23.64 5.77 3.59
CA LYS A 34 -22.45 6.34 2.95
C LYS A 34 -22.31 7.84 3.21
N GLU A 35 -23.43 8.55 3.27
CA GLU A 35 -23.49 9.99 3.57
C GLU A 35 -23.02 10.34 4.99
N GLU A 36 -23.31 9.50 5.98
CA GLU A 36 -22.86 9.70 7.36
C GLU A 36 -21.37 9.42 7.51
N MET A 37 -20.86 8.43 6.78
CA MET A 37 -19.42 8.16 6.70
C MET A 37 -18.70 9.33 6.03
N ASP A 38 -19.19 9.83 4.91
CA ASP A 38 -18.60 10.98 4.23
C ASP A 38 -18.57 12.22 5.13
N ALA A 39 -19.63 12.47 5.90
CA ALA A 39 -19.66 13.54 6.90
C ALA A 39 -18.63 13.32 8.03
N LYS A 40 -18.46 12.10 8.52
CA LYS A 40 -17.42 11.76 9.50
C LYS A 40 -16.01 11.96 8.94
N HIS A 41 -15.76 11.63 7.67
CA HIS A 41 -14.47 11.85 7.03
C HIS A 41 -14.15 13.34 6.91
N GLN A 42 -15.13 14.18 6.54
CA GLN A 42 -14.97 15.64 6.50
C GLN A 42 -14.69 16.20 7.90
N ALA A 43 -15.45 15.77 8.91
CA ALA A 43 -15.22 16.17 10.30
C ALA A 43 -13.84 15.72 10.82
N ALA A 44 -13.34 14.56 10.39
CA ALA A 44 -12.01 14.07 10.75
C ALA A 44 -10.87 14.88 10.11
N LEU A 45 -11.09 15.49 8.94
CA LEU A 45 -10.14 16.43 8.34
C LEU A 45 -9.96 17.69 9.18
N GLU A 46 -11.05 18.17 9.78
CA GLU A 46 -11.09 19.38 10.62
C GLU A 46 -10.79 19.10 12.10
N ALA A 47 -10.70 17.83 12.49
CA ALA A 47 -10.50 17.42 13.87
C ALA A 47 -9.18 17.95 14.46
N LYS A 48 -9.21 18.23 15.76
CA LYS A 48 -8.06 18.78 16.50
C LYS A 48 -6.85 17.87 16.38
N LYS A 49 -5.77 18.43 15.86
CA LYS A 49 -4.45 17.79 15.70
C LYS A 49 -3.79 17.59 17.06
N ILE A 50 -3.45 16.34 17.40
CA ILE A 50 -2.74 15.98 18.64
C ILE A 50 -1.24 15.92 18.37
N ILE A 51 -0.82 15.18 17.33
CA ILE A 51 0.58 15.05 16.91
C ILE A 51 0.67 15.09 15.38
N SER A 52 1.77 15.64 14.84
CA SER A 52 2.17 15.41 13.45
C SER A 52 3.64 15.27 13.25
N TRP A 53 3.97 14.50 12.23
CA TRP A 53 5.31 14.40 11.69
C TRP A 53 5.26 14.24 10.18
N LYS A 54 6.41 14.49 9.55
CA LYS A 54 6.62 14.19 8.14
C LYS A 54 7.52 12.98 8.03
N SER A 55 7.15 12.03 7.18
CA SER A 55 8.01 10.92 6.82
C SER A 55 7.92 10.60 5.34
N THR A 56 8.89 9.85 4.84
CA THR A 56 8.88 9.37 3.46
C THR A 56 7.71 8.41 3.25
N ASP A 57 7.11 8.44 2.07
CA ASP A 57 6.01 7.54 1.67
C ASP A 57 6.45 6.06 1.64
N ARG A 58 7.73 5.84 1.33
CA ARG A 58 8.36 4.53 1.29
C ARG A 58 9.74 4.60 1.93
N ILE A 59 10.16 3.46 2.47
CA ILE A 59 11.54 3.26 2.93
C ILE A 59 12.46 3.47 1.73
N PHE A 60 13.29 4.50 1.80
CA PHE A 60 14.19 4.83 0.71
C PHE A 60 15.52 4.12 0.92
N VAL A 61 15.74 3.05 0.16
CA VAL A 61 17.08 2.48 0.05
C VAL A 61 17.72 3.13 -1.18
N PRO A 62 18.58 4.16 -1.01
CA PRO A 62 19.26 4.76 -2.15
C PRO A 62 20.03 3.68 -2.91
N ARG A 63 19.87 3.64 -4.22
CA ARG A 63 20.63 2.70 -5.05
C ARG A 63 22.10 3.14 -5.05
N THR A 64 22.97 2.33 -4.44
CA THR A 64 24.41 2.59 -4.40
C THR A 64 24.99 2.62 -5.82
N LYS A 65 26.09 3.36 -6.04
CA LYS A 65 26.83 3.40 -7.32
C LYS A 65 27.06 2.01 -7.93
N ASN A 66 27.33 0.99 -7.09
CA ASN A 66 27.50 -0.40 -7.49
C ASN A 66 26.30 -0.99 -8.25
N TYR A 67 25.07 -0.56 -7.94
CA TYR A 67 23.87 -0.98 -8.67
C TYR A 67 23.91 -0.46 -10.11
N PHE A 68 24.16 0.83 -10.29
CA PHE A 68 24.27 1.45 -11.62
C PHE A 68 25.46 0.91 -12.41
N THR A 69 26.60 0.64 -11.76
CA THR A 69 27.75 -0.02 -12.41
C THR A 69 27.38 -1.38 -12.96
N LYS A 70 26.63 -2.20 -12.20
CA LYS A 70 26.17 -3.52 -12.67
C LYS A 70 25.21 -3.38 -13.85
N VAL A 71 24.22 -2.49 -13.76
CA VAL A 71 23.27 -2.24 -14.85
C VAL A 71 24.00 -1.78 -16.12
N ALA A 72 24.95 -0.86 -15.98
CA ALA A 72 25.78 -0.37 -17.09
C ALA A 72 26.65 -1.49 -17.69
N LEU A 73 27.25 -2.35 -16.86
CA LEU A 73 28.04 -3.49 -17.31
C LEU A 73 27.20 -4.48 -18.11
N TYR A 74 26.03 -4.88 -17.60
CA TYR A 74 25.12 -5.76 -18.32
C TYR A 74 24.64 -5.13 -19.63
N ALA A 75 24.26 -3.86 -19.61
CA ALA A 75 23.87 -3.13 -20.82
C ALA A 75 25.00 -3.09 -21.85
N LEU A 76 26.24 -2.81 -21.43
CA LEU A 76 27.40 -2.78 -22.33
C LEU A 76 27.64 -4.13 -22.98
N ILE A 77 27.62 -5.22 -22.20
CA ILE A 77 27.79 -6.58 -22.72
C ILE A 77 26.67 -6.92 -23.71
N SER A 78 25.42 -6.58 -23.40
CA SER A 78 24.29 -6.81 -24.29
C SER A 78 24.39 -6.00 -25.58
N ILE A 79 24.86 -4.76 -25.54
CA ILE A 79 25.06 -3.91 -26.73
C ILE A 79 26.17 -4.49 -27.61
N LEU A 80 27.30 -4.88 -27.03
CA LEU A 80 28.41 -5.50 -27.78
C LEU A 80 27.97 -6.81 -28.44
N ALA A 81 27.20 -7.63 -27.73
CA ALA A 81 26.62 -8.85 -28.28
C ALA A 81 25.66 -8.54 -29.45
N ALA A 82 24.76 -7.55 -29.30
CA ALA A 82 23.83 -7.15 -30.35
C ALA A 82 24.55 -6.70 -31.62
N ILE A 83 25.62 -5.91 -31.48
CA ILE A 83 26.46 -5.47 -32.61
C ILE A 83 27.18 -6.67 -33.27
N ALA A 84 27.70 -7.61 -32.47
CA ALA A 84 28.36 -8.80 -32.99
C ALA A 84 27.41 -9.70 -33.82
N PHE A 85 26.12 -9.73 -33.48
CA PHE A 85 25.08 -10.42 -34.26
C PHE A 85 24.55 -9.59 -35.44
N GLY A 86 24.97 -8.33 -35.61
CA GLY A 86 24.48 -7.44 -36.66
C GLY A 86 23.09 -6.83 -36.39
N GLU A 87 22.59 -6.97 -35.16
CA GLU A 87 21.23 -6.57 -34.76
C GLU A 87 21.21 -5.14 -34.19
N PHE A 88 21.32 -4.14 -35.07
CA PHE A 88 21.35 -2.73 -34.66
C PHE A 88 20.03 -2.25 -34.04
N PHE A 89 18.89 -2.85 -34.41
CA PHE A 89 17.60 -2.52 -33.82
C PHE A 89 17.55 -2.87 -32.32
N LEU A 90 18.17 -3.99 -31.94
CA LEU A 90 18.22 -4.48 -30.57
C LEU A 90 19.00 -3.53 -29.65
N VAL A 91 20.03 -2.85 -30.17
CA VAL A 91 20.77 -1.80 -29.45
C VAL A 91 19.83 -0.68 -28.98
N GLY A 92 18.93 -0.21 -29.86
CA GLY A 92 17.95 0.82 -29.51
C GLY A 92 17.01 0.39 -28.39
N VAL A 93 16.56 -0.87 -28.41
CA VAL A 93 15.71 -1.46 -27.36
C VAL A 93 16.45 -1.53 -26.02
N ILE A 94 17.71 -1.96 -26.01
CA ILE A 94 18.53 -2.00 -24.80
C ILE A 94 18.66 -0.60 -24.20
N ILE A 95 18.96 0.41 -25.01
CA ILE A 95 19.10 1.79 -24.55
C ILE A 95 17.78 2.29 -23.93
N ALA A 96 16.64 2.03 -24.57
CA ALA A 96 15.33 2.38 -24.03
C ALA A 96 15.05 1.70 -22.68
N LEU A 97 15.40 0.42 -22.53
CA LEU A 97 15.23 -0.31 -21.28
C LEU A 97 16.11 0.26 -20.16
N VAL A 98 17.38 0.56 -20.46
CA VAL A 98 18.30 1.18 -19.50
C VAL A 98 17.77 2.54 -19.05
N PHE A 99 17.22 3.32 -19.98
CA PHE A 99 16.59 4.60 -19.65
C PHE A 99 15.41 4.44 -18.68
N VAL A 100 14.50 3.48 -18.94
CA VAL A 100 13.39 3.20 -18.03
C VAL A 100 13.89 2.79 -16.64
N VAL A 101 14.86 1.87 -16.58
CA VAL A 101 15.47 1.44 -15.31
C VAL A 101 16.09 2.62 -14.56
N TYR A 102 16.78 3.51 -15.28
CA TYR A 102 17.37 4.71 -14.70
C TYR A 102 16.31 5.66 -14.11
N VAL A 103 15.24 5.96 -14.85
CA VAL A 103 14.15 6.81 -14.38
C VAL A 103 13.48 6.21 -13.14
N LEU A 104 13.18 4.91 -13.16
CA LEU A 104 12.58 4.23 -12.01
C LEU A 104 13.52 4.19 -10.80
N ALA A 105 14.83 4.06 -11.01
CA ALA A 105 15.81 4.02 -9.94
C ALA A 105 16.08 5.39 -9.30
N THR A 106 15.94 6.47 -10.07
CA THR A 106 16.18 7.85 -9.63
C THR A 106 14.93 8.56 -9.10
N ALA A 107 13.75 7.94 -9.24
CA ALA A 107 12.50 8.49 -8.71
C ALA A 107 12.56 8.61 -7.17
N GLU A 108 12.72 9.83 -6.68
CA GLU A 108 12.74 10.13 -5.24
C GLU A 108 11.39 9.81 -4.59
N PRO A 109 11.38 9.35 -3.33
CA PRO A 109 10.15 9.15 -2.59
C PRO A 109 9.57 10.49 -2.15
N GLY A 110 8.25 10.65 -2.33
CA GLY A 110 7.54 11.81 -1.81
C GLY A 110 7.60 11.88 -0.28
N LEU A 111 7.61 13.11 0.25
CA LEU A 111 7.42 13.37 1.67
C LEU A 111 5.93 13.48 1.96
N ILE A 112 5.44 12.69 2.92
CA ILE A 112 4.05 12.68 3.35
C ILE A 112 3.96 13.20 4.79
N GLU A 113 2.94 14.01 5.07
CA GLU A 113 2.60 14.41 6.43
C GLU A 113 1.63 13.38 7.04
N HIS A 114 1.97 12.91 8.23
CA HIS A 114 1.14 12.06 9.07
C HIS A 114 0.66 12.87 10.27
N LYS A 115 -0.63 12.75 10.61
CA LYS A 115 -1.24 13.44 11.75
C LYS A 115 -2.08 12.45 12.54
N ILE A 116 -1.99 12.48 13.86
CA ILE A 116 -2.92 11.80 14.74
C ILE A 116 -3.90 12.85 15.28
N THR A 117 -5.18 12.58 15.11
CA THR A 117 -6.28 13.42 15.56
C THR A 117 -7.14 12.66 16.58
N SER A 118 -8.05 13.36 17.25
CA SER A 118 -9.01 12.73 18.15
C SER A 118 -9.92 11.70 17.47
N MET A 119 -10.16 11.85 16.16
CA MET A 119 -11.11 11.04 15.41
C MET A 119 -10.45 9.90 14.61
N GLY A 120 -9.13 9.98 14.40
CA GLY A 120 -8.39 8.97 13.66
C GLY A 120 -6.97 9.39 13.27
N ILE A 121 -6.41 8.67 12.30
CA ILE A 121 -5.07 8.90 11.74
C ILE A 121 -5.20 9.50 10.35
N LEU A 122 -4.63 10.67 10.10
CA LEU A 122 -4.50 11.22 8.75
C LEU A 122 -3.13 10.87 8.18
N SER A 123 -3.13 10.31 6.98
CA SER A 123 -1.92 9.96 6.25
C SER A 123 -2.09 10.36 4.79
N GLY A 124 -1.19 11.20 4.26
CA GLY A 124 -1.20 11.56 2.83
C GLY A 124 -2.50 12.23 2.37
N GLY A 125 -3.15 13.01 3.24
CA GLY A 125 -4.40 13.70 2.92
C GLY A 125 -5.66 12.85 3.01
N ARG A 126 -5.56 11.58 3.42
CA ARG A 126 -6.72 10.72 3.71
C ARG A 126 -6.89 10.52 5.22
N PRO A 127 -8.08 10.80 5.78
CA PRO A 127 -8.40 10.47 7.16
C PRO A 127 -8.81 8.99 7.28
N PHE A 128 -8.19 8.27 8.20
CA PHE A 128 -8.56 6.91 8.60
C PHE A 128 -9.18 6.99 9.99
N LEU A 129 -10.47 6.68 10.10
CA LEU A 129 -11.21 6.75 11.36
C LEU A 129 -10.80 5.61 12.29
N TRP A 130 -10.86 5.81 13.62
CA TRP A 130 -10.56 4.73 14.56
C TRP A 130 -11.43 3.48 14.36
N GLU A 131 -12.67 3.65 13.89
CA GLU A 131 -13.62 2.57 13.58
C GLU A 131 -13.13 1.66 12.43
N GLU A 132 -12.28 2.20 11.54
CA GLU A 132 -11.73 1.51 10.37
C GLU A 132 -10.38 0.84 10.65
N LEU A 133 -9.81 1.11 11.82
CA LEU A 133 -8.54 0.58 12.27
C LEU A 133 -8.79 -0.58 13.24
N ASP A 134 -7.94 -1.60 13.19
CA ASP A 134 -8.12 -2.81 13.99
C ASP A 134 -7.03 -2.96 15.06
N SER A 135 -5.79 -3.08 14.60
CA SER A 135 -4.65 -3.38 15.45
C SER A 135 -3.40 -2.67 14.95
N PHE A 136 -2.39 -2.55 15.81
CA PHE A 136 -1.12 -1.98 15.42
C PHE A 136 0.06 -2.73 16.02
N TRP A 137 1.20 -2.69 15.34
CA TRP A 137 2.47 -3.19 15.84
C TRP A 137 3.62 -2.31 15.35
N PHE A 138 4.73 -2.35 16.08
CA PHE A 138 5.98 -1.71 15.68
C PHE A 138 6.87 -2.71 14.95
N ASN A 139 7.53 -2.26 13.90
CA ASN A 139 8.52 -3.05 13.16
C ASN A 139 9.75 -2.18 12.91
N LYS A 140 10.93 -2.79 12.83
CA LYS A 140 12.19 -2.11 12.53
C LYS A 140 12.80 -2.72 11.28
N LYS A 141 13.00 -1.90 10.25
CA LYS A 141 13.63 -2.34 8.99
C LYS A 141 14.87 -1.49 8.75
N GLY A 142 16.04 -2.06 9.02
CA GLY A 142 17.31 -1.32 9.03
C GLY A 142 17.39 -0.39 10.24
N GLU A 143 17.68 0.89 10.00
CA GLU A 143 17.69 1.94 11.05
C GLU A 143 16.33 2.64 11.23
N GLU A 144 15.43 2.50 10.26
CA GLU A 144 14.11 3.12 10.30
C GLU A 144 13.11 2.30 11.14
N ARG A 145 12.34 3.00 11.97
CA ARG A 145 11.26 2.45 12.78
C ARG A 145 9.94 2.65 12.05
N LEU A 146 9.10 1.63 12.04
CA LEU A 146 7.85 1.57 11.32
C LEU A 146 6.71 1.31 12.30
N LEU A 147 5.67 2.12 12.23
CA LEU A 147 4.38 1.83 12.83
C LEU A 147 3.50 1.21 11.75
N ILE A 148 3.04 -0.01 11.96
CA ILE A 148 2.12 -0.67 11.04
C ILE A 148 0.76 -0.79 11.73
N VAL A 149 -0.27 -0.21 11.11
CA VAL A 149 -1.65 -0.26 11.58
C VAL A 149 -2.47 -1.08 10.58
N GLN A 150 -3.11 -2.14 11.05
CA GLN A 150 -4.05 -2.93 10.28
C GLN A 150 -5.38 -2.20 10.17
N THR A 151 -5.91 -2.14 8.96
CA THR A 151 -7.23 -1.56 8.71
C THR A 151 -8.21 -2.68 8.40
N LYS A 152 -9.50 -2.41 8.64
CA LYS A 152 -10.63 -3.26 8.22
C LYS A 152 -11.13 -2.91 6.82
N LEU A 153 -10.47 -1.96 6.16
CA LEU A 153 -10.80 -1.50 4.82
C LEU A 153 -10.32 -2.51 3.77
N HIS A 154 -11.09 -2.66 2.68
CA HIS A 154 -10.69 -3.46 1.52
C HIS A 154 -9.37 -2.96 0.91
N PHE A 155 -9.14 -1.65 0.95
CA PHE A 155 -7.89 -1.04 0.50
C PHE A 155 -7.71 0.34 1.16
N PRO A 156 -6.52 0.67 1.72
CA PRO A 156 -5.36 -0.18 1.96
C PRO A 156 -5.53 -1.04 3.23
N THR A 157 -5.27 -2.35 3.16
CA THR A 157 -5.42 -3.31 4.29
C THR A 157 -4.45 -3.05 5.45
N ARG A 158 -3.33 -2.38 5.17
CA ARG A 158 -2.32 -2.01 6.17
C ARG A 158 -1.80 -0.60 5.88
N LEU A 159 -1.80 0.24 6.90
CA LEU A 159 -1.20 1.55 6.90
C LEU A 159 0.20 1.44 7.51
N ILE A 160 1.23 1.73 6.71
CA ILE A 160 2.63 1.72 7.15
C ILE A 160 3.05 3.17 7.31
N ILE A 161 3.53 3.54 8.50
CA ILE A 161 3.95 4.89 8.82
C ILE A 161 5.38 4.85 9.34
N ILE A 162 6.26 5.66 8.75
CA ILE A 162 7.66 5.72 9.15
C ILE A 162 7.81 6.72 10.29
N LEU A 163 8.50 6.30 11.35
CA LEU A 163 8.72 7.06 12.57
C LEU A 163 10.09 7.74 12.47
N THR A 164 10.11 9.00 12.07
CA THR A 164 11.35 9.78 11.93
C THR A 164 11.69 10.58 13.18
N THR A 165 10.71 11.30 13.74
CA THR A 165 10.92 12.33 14.77
C THR A 165 10.14 12.08 16.06
N VAL A 166 9.13 11.21 16.01
CA VAL A 166 8.22 10.97 17.14
C VAL A 166 8.66 9.73 17.92
N SER A 167 8.62 9.83 19.25
CA SER A 167 8.98 8.70 20.12
C SER A 167 7.92 7.60 20.07
N GLU A 168 8.38 6.34 20.00
CA GLU A 168 7.49 5.16 20.00
C GLU A 168 6.62 5.10 21.26
N ARG A 169 7.16 5.50 22.42
CA ARG A 169 6.44 5.45 23.70
C ARG A 169 5.23 6.39 23.70
N THR A 170 5.43 7.63 23.23
CA THR A 170 4.33 8.60 23.12
C THR A 170 3.23 8.11 22.18
N LEU A 171 3.60 7.44 21.10
CA LEU A 171 2.64 6.88 20.16
C LEU A 171 1.94 5.64 20.70
N LEU A 172 2.66 4.79 21.42
CA LEU A 172 2.10 3.63 22.09
C LEU A 172 1.00 4.06 23.08
N ASP A 173 1.29 5.00 23.98
CA ASP A 173 0.33 5.51 24.97
C ASP A 173 -0.92 6.16 24.35
N LEU A 174 -0.78 6.73 23.15
CA LEU A 174 -1.90 7.34 22.42
C LEU A 174 -2.72 6.32 21.63
N LEU A 175 -2.05 5.37 20.96
CA LEU A 175 -2.71 4.38 20.13
C LEU A 175 -3.37 3.28 20.97
N GLU A 176 -2.77 2.88 22.09
CA GLU A 176 -3.32 1.84 22.98
C GLU A 176 -4.68 2.24 23.59
N LYS A 177 -4.95 3.55 23.73
CA LYS A 177 -6.27 4.05 24.16
C LYS A 177 -7.39 3.77 23.16
N HIS A 178 -7.04 3.55 21.89
CA HIS A 178 -7.99 3.45 20.79
C HIS A 178 -7.89 2.14 20.02
N LEU A 179 -6.75 1.44 20.05
CA LEU A 179 -6.44 0.26 19.25
C LEU A 179 -5.73 -0.83 20.06
N HIS A 180 -5.88 -2.08 19.62
CA HIS A 180 -5.20 -3.22 20.24
C HIS A 180 -3.75 -3.36 19.76
N PHE A 181 -2.81 -3.32 20.69
CA PHE A 181 -1.40 -3.55 20.43
C PHE A 181 -1.09 -5.03 20.20
N HIS A 182 -0.37 -5.35 19.12
CA HIS A 182 0.18 -6.68 18.85
C HIS A 182 1.72 -6.60 18.81
N SER A 183 2.39 -7.62 19.36
CA SER A 183 3.87 -7.69 19.41
C SER A 183 4.51 -8.17 18.11
N ALA A 184 3.74 -8.74 17.19
CA ALA A 184 4.20 -9.27 15.90
C ALA A 184 3.06 -9.25 14.87
N PRO A 185 3.36 -9.23 13.56
CA PRO A 185 2.33 -9.38 12.53
C PRO A 185 1.59 -10.70 12.76
N VAL A 186 0.27 -10.69 12.65
CA VAL A 186 -0.55 -11.91 12.73
C VAL A 186 -0.13 -12.80 11.56
N HIS A 187 0.69 -13.81 11.83
CA HIS A 187 1.10 -14.80 10.85
C HIS A 187 -0.15 -15.52 10.36
N THR A 188 -0.51 -15.29 9.11
CA THR A 188 -1.54 -16.08 8.46
C THR A 188 -1.05 -17.51 8.28
N LEU A 189 -1.97 -18.46 8.11
CA LEU A 189 -1.58 -19.85 7.84
C LEU A 189 -0.64 -19.94 6.63
N MET A 190 -0.86 -19.09 5.61
CA MET A 190 0.00 -18.96 4.44
C MET A 190 1.45 -18.56 4.80
N ASP A 191 1.65 -17.68 5.79
CA ASP A 191 2.99 -17.29 6.24
C ASP A 191 3.76 -18.45 6.89
N LYS A 192 3.05 -19.38 7.55
CA LYS A 192 3.66 -20.62 8.09
C LYS A 192 4.11 -21.56 6.98
N TRP A 193 3.36 -21.62 5.89
CA TRP A 193 3.75 -22.39 4.69
C TRP A 193 4.96 -21.75 3.99
N ALA A 194 4.94 -20.42 3.81
CA ALA A 194 6.04 -19.68 3.23
C ALA A 194 7.32 -19.80 4.06
N GLY A 195 7.23 -19.70 5.39
CA GLY A 195 8.38 -19.87 6.29
C GLY A 195 9.00 -21.27 6.21
N LYS A 196 8.17 -22.33 6.11
CA LYS A 196 8.64 -23.71 5.91
C LYS A 196 9.30 -23.93 4.55
N LEU A 197 8.83 -23.23 3.52
CA LEU A 197 9.41 -23.29 2.19
C LEU A 197 10.76 -22.57 2.17
N GLN A 198 10.82 -21.37 2.76
CA GLN A 198 12.04 -20.58 2.85
C GLN A 198 13.14 -21.32 3.62
N SER A 199 12.82 -21.97 4.74
CA SER A 199 13.82 -22.76 5.50
C SER A 199 14.40 -23.93 4.70
N LYS A 200 13.68 -24.41 3.68
CA LYS A 200 14.11 -25.53 2.82
C LYS A 200 14.85 -25.07 1.57
N ILE A 201 14.77 -23.79 1.21
CA ILE A 201 15.34 -23.21 -0.03
C ILE A 201 16.39 -22.14 0.30
N SER A 202 16.86 -22.04 1.54
CA SER A 202 18.01 -21.21 1.88
C SER A 202 19.24 -21.69 1.10
N LEU A 203 19.44 -21.13 -0.08
CA LEU A 203 20.69 -21.12 -0.84
C LEU A 203 21.60 -20.13 -0.11
N ASP A 204 22.59 -20.66 0.58
CA ASP A 204 23.86 -19.97 0.79
C ASP A 204 24.60 -19.84 -0.56
#